data_AF-A0A961F8L4-F1
#
_entry.id   AF-A0A961F8L4-F1
#
_cell.length_a   1.000
_cell.length_b   1.000
_cell.length_c   1.000
_cell.angle_alpha   90.00
_cell.angle_beta   90.00
_cell.angle_gamma   90.00
#
_symmetry.space_group_name_H-M   'P 1'
#
loop_
_entity.id
_entity.type
_entity.pdbx_description
1 polymer ?
#
loop_
_entity_poly.entity_id
_entity_poly.type
_entity_poly.pdbx_seq_one_letter_code
_entity_poly.pdbx_strand_id
1 'polypeptide(L)'
;MAEEGPRHSFIARFQKPVATHVLSRGSPENPTDEVVPAGFAVLKGDLGLNSASPDTERRKRFAEWLTRPGQPLTARVFVNRVWHHIFGTGIVPTTADFGKAGAPPSHPELLDYLAAEFMNPRDKGAKRWGIKDLIRRLVLTDAFRQSSAPREDALHADAGNALLWRFAPQRVEAEVIRDSVLQASGKLDPSLGGRSFRIHNEKKTYAQWQVIDNHGPKTWRRMIYQERMRRVDDRIFTAFDFPDCGQVSPKRPVSTTPLQALNLMNSDFVVEQSEFIAQRAREGAAVDTAAITRAFEVLLTRPPTAEELAACKDTKLELVCRSLINSNEFAFLP
;
A
#
# COMPACT_ATOMS: atom_id res chain seq x y z
N MET A 1 18.79 -17.63 -19.83
CA MET A 1 17.40 -17.10 -19.83
C MET A 1 17.53 -15.61 -19.73
N ALA A 2 17.18 -14.87 -20.79
CA ALA A 2 17.35 -13.43 -20.85
C ALA A 2 16.50 -12.74 -19.78
N GLU A 3 17.11 -11.85 -19.00
CA GLU A 3 16.49 -10.98 -17.98
C GLU A 3 15.67 -9.85 -18.64
N GLU A 4 14.81 -10.18 -19.60
CA GLU A 4 13.80 -9.22 -20.03
C GLU A 4 12.80 -9.03 -18.88
N GLY A 5 12.61 -7.78 -18.47
CA GLY A 5 11.69 -7.39 -17.40
C GLY A 5 10.25 -7.91 -17.61
N PRO A 6 9.36 -7.77 -16.61
CA PRO A 6 8.06 -8.39 -16.58
C PRO A 6 7.22 -7.85 -17.72
N ARG A 7 6.99 -8.69 -18.73
CA ARG A 7 5.85 -8.53 -19.62
C ARG A 7 4.62 -8.83 -18.78
N HIS A 8 3.63 -7.94 -18.78
CA HIS A 8 2.32 -8.23 -18.19
C HIS A 8 1.75 -9.45 -18.90
N SER A 9 1.89 -10.61 -18.27
CA SER A 9 1.48 -11.90 -18.80
C SER A 9 0.51 -12.50 -17.82
N PHE A 10 -0.77 -12.49 -18.18
CA PHE A 10 -1.79 -13.23 -17.47
C PHE A 10 -1.78 -14.66 -18.01
N ILE A 11 -0.95 -15.51 -17.42
CA ILE A 11 -0.94 -16.95 -17.75
C ILE A 11 -2.06 -17.59 -16.95
N ALA A 12 -3.22 -17.72 -17.56
CA ALA A 12 -4.34 -18.47 -17.03
C ALA A 12 -4.61 -19.68 -17.93
N ARG A 13 -4.84 -20.84 -17.31
CA ARG A 13 -5.40 -21.99 -18.01
C ARG A 13 -6.92 -21.92 -17.89
N PHE A 14 -7.58 -21.47 -18.95
CA PHE A 14 -9.04 -21.48 -19.00
C PHE A 14 -9.53 -22.93 -18.94
N GLN A 15 -10.41 -23.22 -17.99
CA GLN A 15 -11.08 -24.51 -17.90
C GLN A 15 -12.47 -24.39 -18.51
N LYS A 16 -12.97 -25.48 -19.08
CA LYS A 16 -14.35 -25.54 -19.54
C LYS A 16 -15.27 -25.39 -18.32
N PRO A 17 -16.15 -24.39 -18.26
CA PRO A 17 -17.07 -24.24 -17.15
C PRO A 17 -17.94 -25.49 -16.99
N VAL A 18 -18.14 -25.90 -15.74
CA VAL A 18 -19.09 -26.95 -15.37
C VAL A 18 -20.41 -26.34 -14.94
N ALA A 19 -21.52 -27.06 -15.16
CA ALA A 19 -22.81 -26.66 -14.63
C ALA A 19 -22.75 -26.61 -13.09
N THR A 20 -23.20 -25.50 -12.51
CA THR A 20 -23.28 -25.32 -11.06
C THR A 20 -24.71 -25.62 -10.63
N HIS A 21 -24.90 -26.24 -9.48
CA HIS A 21 -26.22 -26.61 -8.98
C HIS A 21 -26.38 -26.16 -7.52
N VAL A 22 -27.61 -25.91 -7.12
CA VAL A 22 -27.96 -25.77 -5.70
C VAL A 22 -27.80 -27.15 -5.06
N LEU A 23 -27.06 -27.20 -3.95
CA LEU A 23 -26.82 -28.45 -3.23
C LEU A 23 -27.83 -28.59 -2.10
N SER A 24 -28.60 -29.68 -2.10
CA SER A 24 -29.56 -29.94 -1.03
C SER A 24 -28.83 -30.11 0.30
N ARG A 25 -29.11 -29.20 1.25
CA ARG A 25 -28.41 -29.10 2.55
C ARG A 25 -26.88 -29.02 2.41
N GLY A 26 -26.38 -28.51 1.29
CA GLY A 26 -24.94 -28.39 1.04
C GLY A 26 -24.22 -29.70 0.66
N SER A 27 -24.94 -30.82 0.47
CA SER A 27 -24.32 -32.09 0.07
C SER A 27 -23.90 -32.07 -1.41
N PRO A 28 -22.62 -32.26 -1.75
CA PRO A 28 -22.16 -32.36 -3.15
C PRO A 28 -22.74 -33.56 -3.91
N GLU A 29 -23.23 -34.58 -3.19
CA GLU A 29 -23.82 -35.79 -3.78
C GLU A 29 -25.28 -35.59 -4.19
N ASN A 30 -25.94 -34.53 -3.73
CA ASN A 30 -27.36 -34.26 -3.98
C ASN A 30 -27.56 -32.89 -4.68
N PRO A 31 -27.12 -32.75 -5.95
CA PRO A 31 -27.40 -31.56 -6.74
C PRO A 31 -28.89 -31.46 -7.06
N THR A 32 -29.42 -30.24 -7.05
CA THR A 32 -30.82 -29.92 -7.37
C THR A 32 -30.87 -28.98 -8.57
N ASP A 33 -31.44 -27.79 -8.43
CA ASP A 33 -31.63 -26.86 -9.53
C ASP A 33 -30.30 -26.34 -10.07
N GLU A 34 -30.20 -26.27 -11.40
CA GLU A 34 -29.06 -25.66 -12.08
C GLU A 34 -29.02 -24.15 -11.83
N VAL A 35 -27.83 -23.63 -11.53
CA VAL A 35 -27.56 -22.21 -11.33
C VAL A 35 -26.86 -21.66 -12.56
N VAL A 36 -27.58 -20.83 -13.32
CA VAL A 36 -27.03 -20.14 -14.48
C VAL A 36 -26.02 -19.06 -14.04
N PRO A 37 -24.97 -18.81 -14.83
CA PRO A 37 -24.01 -17.73 -14.55
C PRO A 37 -24.69 -16.36 -14.67
N ALA A 38 -24.83 -15.67 -13.54
CA ALA A 38 -25.47 -14.36 -13.43
C ALA A 38 -24.81 -13.49 -12.34
N GLY A 39 -25.11 -12.19 -12.36
CA GLY A 39 -24.90 -11.29 -11.22
C GLY A 39 -26.06 -11.37 -10.22
N PHE A 40 -26.05 -10.49 -9.22
CA PHE A 40 -27.13 -10.45 -8.22
C PHE A 40 -28.46 -10.00 -8.85
N ALA A 41 -29.50 -10.82 -8.71
CA ALA A 41 -30.84 -10.53 -9.27
C ALA A 41 -31.40 -9.17 -8.78
N VAL A 42 -31.22 -8.84 -7.51
CA VAL A 42 -31.64 -7.56 -6.90
C VAL A 42 -30.99 -6.33 -7.57
N LEU A 43 -29.85 -6.54 -8.24
CA LEU A 43 -29.13 -5.51 -8.98
C LEU A 43 -29.31 -5.65 -10.49
N LYS A 44 -30.39 -6.31 -10.95
CA LYS A 44 -30.63 -6.59 -12.38
C LYS A 44 -29.41 -7.27 -13.01
N GLY A 45 -28.99 -8.37 -12.38
CA GLY A 45 -27.81 -9.16 -12.72
C GLY A 45 -28.04 -10.27 -13.75
N ASP A 46 -29.15 -10.27 -14.48
CA ASP A 46 -29.30 -11.18 -15.61
C ASP A 46 -28.30 -10.80 -16.71
N LEU A 47 -27.42 -11.75 -17.05
CA LEU A 47 -26.36 -11.57 -18.04
C LEU A 47 -26.72 -12.19 -19.39
N GLY A 48 -27.88 -12.83 -19.52
CA GLY A 48 -28.29 -13.54 -20.74
C GLY A 48 -27.39 -14.74 -21.07
N LEU A 49 -26.84 -15.38 -20.04
CA LEU A 49 -25.92 -16.51 -20.16
C LEU A 49 -26.58 -17.81 -19.73
N ASN A 50 -26.03 -18.94 -20.18
CA ASN A 50 -26.43 -20.27 -19.75
C ASN A 50 -25.20 -21.10 -19.33
N SER A 51 -25.41 -22.32 -18.85
CA SER A 51 -24.30 -23.18 -18.41
C SER A 51 -23.40 -23.69 -19.54
N ALA A 52 -23.79 -23.54 -20.81
CA ALA A 52 -22.94 -23.83 -21.96
C ALA A 52 -22.09 -22.62 -22.40
N SER A 53 -22.40 -21.39 -21.94
CA SER A 53 -21.65 -20.19 -22.31
C SER A 53 -20.16 -20.31 -21.97
N PRO A 54 -19.24 -19.97 -22.88
CA PRO A 54 -17.79 -20.04 -22.63
C PRO A 54 -17.34 -19.12 -21.49
N ASP A 55 -16.28 -19.50 -20.76
CA ASP A 55 -15.76 -18.72 -19.62
C ASP A 55 -15.40 -17.27 -20.01
N THR A 56 -14.80 -17.09 -21.19
CA THR A 56 -14.47 -15.77 -21.74
C THR A 56 -15.69 -14.87 -21.87
N GLU A 57 -16.82 -15.42 -22.33
CA GLU A 57 -18.06 -14.66 -22.47
C GLU A 57 -18.65 -14.33 -21.09
N ARG A 58 -18.66 -15.30 -20.16
CA ARG A 58 -19.13 -15.09 -18.79
C ARG A 58 -18.41 -13.92 -18.12
N ARG A 59 -17.07 -13.91 -18.18
CA ARG A 59 -16.23 -12.84 -17.61
C ARG A 59 -16.47 -11.50 -18.27
N LYS A 60 -16.59 -11.48 -19.61
CA LYS A 60 -16.87 -10.26 -20.37
C LYS A 60 -18.22 -9.66 -19.96
N ARG A 61 -19.30 -10.44 -19.96
CA ARG A 61 -20.64 -9.98 -19.57
C ARG A 61 -20.68 -9.51 -18.12
N PHE A 62 -20.01 -10.22 -17.21
CA PHE A 62 -19.91 -9.80 -15.81
C PHE A 62 -19.18 -8.46 -15.66
N ALA A 63 -18.08 -8.26 -16.39
CA ALA A 63 -17.34 -7.00 -16.38
C ALA A 63 -18.18 -5.83 -16.97
N GLU A 64 -18.87 -6.06 -18.09
CA GLU A 64 -19.79 -5.08 -18.70
C GLU A 64 -20.92 -4.71 -17.74
N TRP A 65 -21.51 -5.70 -17.07
CA TRP A 65 -22.53 -5.47 -16.04
C TRP A 65 -21.98 -4.63 -14.88
N LEU A 66 -20.83 -5.03 -14.31
CA LEU A 66 -20.22 -4.37 -13.15
C LEU A 66 -19.82 -2.92 -13.42
N THR A 67 -19.50 -2.57 -14.67
CA THR A 67 -18.99 -1.25 -15.08
C THR A 67 -19.99 -0.43 -15.90
N ARG A 68 -21.25 -0.87 -16.01
CA ARG A 68 -22.28 -0.15 -16.77
C ARG A 68 -22.60 1.22 -16.14
N PRO A 69 -22.96 2.24 -16.93
CA PRO A 69 -23.23 3.59 -16.41
C PRO A 69 -24.28 3.69 -15.29
N GLY A 70 -25.26 2.77 -15.27
CA GLY A 70 -26.30 2.72 -14.24
C GLY A 70 -25.90 2.03 -12.93
N GLN A 71 -24.65 1.59 -12.77
CA GLN A 71 -24.15 0.93 -11.56
C GLN A 71 -23.01 1.75 -10.93
N PRO A 72 -23.33 2.71 -10.03
CA PRO A 72 -22.32 3.62 -9.49
C PRO A 72 -21.42 2.97 -8.44
N LEU A 73 -21.84 1.84 -7.85
CA LEU A 73 -21.15 1.24 -6.71
C LEU A 73 -19.68 0.92 -7.01
N THR A 74 -19.39 0.37 -8.19
CA THR A 74 -18.03 0.01 -8.60
C THR A 74 -17.12 1.24 -8.62
N ALA A 75 -17.57 2.34 -9.22
CA ALA A 75 -16.83 3.59 -9.28
C ALA A 75 -16.70 4.24 -7.90
N ARG A 76 -17.79 4.29 -7.11
CA ARG A 76 -17.78 4.84 -5.74
C ARG A 76 -16.79 4.11 -4.84
N VAL A 77 -16.81 2.78 -4.85
CA VAL A 77 -15.88 1.96 -4.05
C VAL A 77 -14.45 2.18 -4.51
N PHE A 78 -14.20 2.20 -5.83
CA PHE A 78 -12.85 2.40 -6.35
C PHE A 78 -12.29 3.79 -6.03
N VAL A 79 -13.07 4.85 -6.27
CA VAL A 79 -12.70 6.23 -5.94
C VAL A 79 -12.43 6.38 -4.45
N ASN A 80 -13.29 5.81 -3.60
CA ASN A 80 -13.08 5.88 -2.15
C ASN A 80 -11.80 5.17 -1.70
N ARG A 81 -11.40 4.07 -2.36
CA ARG A 81 -10.11 3.41 -2.09
C ARG A 81 -8.93 4.27 -2.51
N VAL A 82 -8.99 4.88 -3.69
CA VAL A 82 -7.94 5.82 -4.14
C VAL A 82 -7.86 7.01 -3.19
N TRP A 83 -9.00 7.55 -2.79
CA TRP A 83 -9.08 8.61 -1.78
C TRP A 83 -8.44 8.18 -0.45
N HIS A 84 -8.80 7.00 0.07
CA HIS A 84 -8.23 6.46 1.31
C HIS A 84 -6.71 6.33 1.24
N HIS A 85 -6.15 5.89 0.11
CA HIS A 85 -4.69 5.79 -0.06
C HIS A 85 -3.98 7.15 -0.13
N ILE A 86 -4.68 8.23 -0.52
CA ILE A 86 -4.10 9.57 -0.62
C ILE A 86 -4.27 10.33 0.71
N PHE A 87 -5.47 10.31 1.28
CA PHE A 87 -5.85 11.10 2.46
C PHE A 87 -5.84 10.29 3.77
N GLY A 88 -5.47 9.01 3.75
CA GLY A 88 -5.37 8.13 4.91
C GLY A 88 -6.73 7.58 5.39
N THR A 89 -7.82 8.35 5.21
CA THR A 89 -9.19 7.92 5.53
C THR A 89 -10.10 8.10 4.31
N GLY A 90 -10.87 7.07 3.96
CA GLY A 90 -11.86 7.15 2.89
C GLY A 90 -13.00 8.10 3.23
N ILE A 91 -13.63 8.70 2.22
CA ILE A 91 -14.91 9.43 2.37
C ILE A 91 -15.94 8.53 3.06
N VAL A 92 -15.95 7.24 2.71
CA VAL A 92 -16.54 6.15 3.50
C VAL A 92 -15.41 5.44 4.24
N PRO A 93 -15.30 5.59 5.57
CA PRO A 93 -14.21 4.99 6.35
C PRO A 93 -14.16 3.45 6.29
N THR A 94 -15.30 2.81 6.07
CA THR A 94 -15.43 1.35 5.86
C THR A 94 -15.18 1.00 4.39
N THR A 95 -13.90 0.98 3.97
CA THR A 95 -13.49 0.84 2.56
C THR A 95 -13.99 -0.41 1.81
N ALA A 96 -14.49 -1.42 2.52
CA ALA A 96 -15.10 -2.62 1.94
C ALA A 96 -16.61 -2.78 2.21
N ASP A 97 -17.23 -1.90 2.99
CA ASP A 97 -18.66 -1.98 3.28
C ASP A 97 -19.33 -0.61 3.04
N PHE A 98 -20.11 -0.56 1.97
CA PHE A 98 -20.94 0.59 1.56
C PHE A 98 -22.43 0.34 1.84
N GLY A 99 -22.75 -0.80 2.49
CA GLY A 99 -24.09 -1.17 2.89
C GLY A 99 -24.48 -0.56 4.23
N LYS A 100 -25.60 -1.03 4.78
CA LYS A 100 -26.16 -0.54 6.05
C LYS A 100 -25.29 -0.81 7.28
N ALA A 101 -24.39 -1.79 7.19
CA ALA A 101 -23.43 -2.11 8.26
C ALA A 101 -22.14 -1.27 8.15
N GLY A 102 -21.93 -0.59 7.01
CA GLY A 102 -20.84 0.35 6.81
C GLY A 102 -21.15 1.74 7.37
N ALA A 103 -20.12 2.58 7.42
CA ALA A 103 -20.26 3.99 7.77
C ALA A 103 -20.86 4.80 6.60
N PRO A 104 -21.67 5.83 6.86
CA PRO A 104 -22.11 6.76 5.82
C PRO A 104 -20.92 7.57 5.27
N PRO A 105 -20.99 8.05 4.02
CA PRO A 105 -19.97 8.95 3.47
C PRO A 105 -19.97 10.29 4.22
N SER A 106 -18.80 10.81 4.56
CA SER A 106 -18.66 12.17 5.12
C SER A 106 -19.10 13.25 4.14
N HIS A 107 -18.82 13.03 2.84
CA HIS A 107 -19.14 13.94 1.74
C HIS A 107 -19.82 13.16 0.59
N PRO A 108 -21.14 12.88 0.69
CA PRO A 108 -21.84 12.05 -0.30
C PRO A 108 -21.79 12.64 -1.71
N GLU A 109 -22.04 13.94 -1.85
CA GLU A 109 -22.06 14.62 -3.15
C GLU A 109 -20.67 14.63 -3.81
N LEU A 110 -19.61 14.81 -3.02
CA LEU A 110 -18.23 14.74 -3.51
C LEU A 110 -17.90 13.32 -4.03
N LEU A 111 -18.30 12.30 -3.29
CA LEU A 111 -18.07 10.91 -3.70
C LEU A 111 -18.79 10.60 -5.01
N ASP A 112 -20.05 11.02 -5.13
CA ASP A 112 -20.86 10.79 -6.34
C ASP A 112 -20.29 11.57 -7.53
N TYR A 113 -19.85 12.81 -7.31
CA TYR A 113 -19.15 13.63 -8.29
C TYR A 113 -17.88 12.95 -8.81
N LEU A 114 -16.98 12.52 -7.90
CA LEU A 114 -15.73 11.88 -8.27
C LEU A 114 -15.96 10.54 -8.97
N ALA A 115 -16.97 9.76 -8.55
CA ALA A 115 -17.35 8.51 -9.21
C ALA A 115 -17.86 8.75 -10.65
N ALA A 116 -18.69 9.78 -10.85
CA ALA A 116 -19.17 10.15 -12.18
C ALA A 116 -18.02 10.62 -13.07
N GLU A 117 -17.14 11.50 -12.56
CA GLU A 117 -15.93 11.96 -13.26
C GLU A 117 -14.99 10.81 -13.62
N PHE A 118 -14.85 9.81 -12.74
CA PHE A 118 -14.00 8.66 -13.00
C PHE A 118 -14.54 7.79 -14.14
N MET A 119 -15.86 7.59 -14.21
CA MET A 119 -16.48 6.79 -15.27
C MET A 119 -16.53 7.54 -16.62
N ASN A 120 -16.90 8.81 -16.59
CA ASN A 120 -17.15 9.66 -17.75
C ASN A 120 -16.57 11.06 -17.49
N PRO A 121 -15.24 11.23 -17.60
CA PRO A 121 -14.61 12.50 -17.30
C PRO A 121 -15.03 13.57 -18.31
N ARG A 122 -15.22 14.80 -17.84
CA ARG A 122 -15.57 15.95 -18.70
C ARG A 122 -14.37 16.53 -19.44
N ASP A 123 -13.16 16.31 -18.93
CA ASP A 123 -11.93 16.84 -19.53
C ASP A 123 -11.57 16.10 -20.83
N LYS A 124 -11.38 16.84 -21.92
CA LYS A 124 -11.18 16.31 -23.29
C LYS A 124 -9.92 15.45 -23.52
N GLY A 125 -9.12 15.19 -22.49
CA GLY A 125 -7.94 14.30 -22.54
C GLY A 125 -7.91 13.23 -21.46
N ALA A 126 -8.88 13.22 -20.55
CA ALA A 126 -8.94 12.25 -19.46
C ALA A 126 -9.50 10.92 -19.97
N LYS A 127 -8.92 9.82 -19.48
CA LYS A 127 -9.37 8.48 -19.84
C LYS A 127 -10.50 8.05 -18.92
N ARG A 128 -11.56 7.45 -19.51
CA ARG A 128 -12.58 6.73 -18.72
C ARG A 128 -11.89 5.66 -17.88
N TRP A 129 -12.24 5.59 -16.59
CA TRP A 129 -11.60 4.70 -15.62
C TRP A 129 -10.07 4.94 -15.48
N GLY A 130 -9.61 6.15 -15.82
CA GLY A 130 -8.21 6.55 -15.77
C GLY A 130 -7.71 6.80 -14.36
N ILE A 131 -6.99 5.83 -13.78
CA ILE A 131 -6.45 5.94 -12.41
C ILE A 131 -5.53 7.16 -12.26
N LYS A 132 -4.64 7.40 -13.24
CA LYS A 132 -3.73 8.55 -13.23
C LYS A 132 -4.47 9.88 -13.26
N ASP A 133 -5.58 9.96 -13.99
CA ASP A 133 -6.39 11.17 -14.09
C ASP A 133 -7.11 11.45 -12.76
N LEU A 134 -7.65 10.40 -12.13
CA LEU A 134 -8.25 10.50 -10.80
C LEU A 134 -7.23 10.96 -9.75
N ILE A 135 -6.07 10.32 -9.67
CA ILE A 135 -5.01 10.70 -8.72
C ILE A 135 -4.61 12.15 -8.95
N ARG A 136 -4.37 12.57 -10.20
CA ARG A 136 -4.04 13.96 -10.54
C ARG A 136 -5.11 14.92 -10.04
N ARG A 137 -6.39 14.59 -10.26
CA ARG A 137 -7.50 15.44 -9.82
C ARG A 137 -7.50 15.63 -8.30
N LEU A 138 -7.18 14.57 -7.53
CA LEU A 138 -7.14 14.61 -6.07
C LEU A 138 -5.92 15.39 -5.54
N VAL A 139 -4.71 15.13 -6.05
CA VAL A 139 -3.48 15.77 -5.55
C VAL A 139 -3.34 17.25 -5.95
N LEU A 140 -4.17 17.73 -6.87
CA LEU A 140 -4.24 19.14 -7.26
C LEU A 140 -5.29 19.94 -6.48
N THR A 141 -6.02 19.31 -5.55
CA THR A 141 -7.03 20.01 -4.72
C THR A 141 -6.40 20.83 -3.60
N ASP A 142 -7.12 21.84 -3.12
CA ASP A 142 -6.74 22.58 -1.91
C ASP A 142 -6.72 21.66 -0.68
N ALA A 143 -7.62 20.68 -0.61
CA ALA A 143 -7.65 19.68 0.47
C ALA A 143 -6.34 18.88 0.57
N PHE A 144 -5.72 18.51 -0.57
CA PHE A 144 -4.43 17.83 -0.57
C PHE A 144 -3.27 18.76 -0.18
N ARG A 145 -3.40 20.06 -0.47
CA ARG A 145 -2.36 21.06 -0.19
C ARG A 145 -2.47 21.71 1.20
N GLN A 146 -3.42 21.27 2.02
CA GLN A 146 -3.57 21.77 3.38
C GLN A 146 -2.30 21.51 4.19
N SER A 147 -2.00 22.43 5.11
CA SER A 147 -0.95 22.19 6.11
C SER A 147 -1.38 21.05 7.04
N SER A 148 -0.41 20.31 7.56
CA SER A 148 -0.65 19.27 8.57
C SER A 148 -0.63 19.80 10.01
N ALA A 149 -0.29 21.09 10.17
CA ALA A 149 -0.22 21.73 11.47
C ALA A 149 -1.58 21.67 12.17
N PRO A 150 -1.60 21.28 13.47
CA PRO A 150 -2.83 21.27 14.23
C PRO A 150 -3.35 22.71 14.43
N ARG A 151 -4.68 22.88 14.38
CA ARG A 151 -5.39 24.11 14.72
C ARG A 151 -6.35 23.81 15.86
N GLU A 152 -6.25 24.54 16.96
CA GLU A 152 -6.94 24.19 18.22
C GLU A 152 -8.47 24.22 18.09
N ASP A 153 -9.01 25.27 17.47
CA ASP A 153 -10.44 25.39 17.17
C ASP A 153 -10.95 24.24 16.29
N ALA A 154 -10.17 23.83 15.29
CA ALA A 154 -10.54 22.76 14.36
C ALA A 154 -10.43 21.38 15.02
N LEU A 155 -9.45 21.16 15.91
CA LEU A 155 -9.35 19.94 16.71
C LEU A 155 -10.55 19.78 17.65
N HIS A 156 -11.04 20.88 18.24
CA HIS A 156 -12.24 20.86 19.06
C HIS A 156 -13.51 20.56 18.25
N ALA A 157 -13.62 21.09 17.03
CA ALA A 157 -14.79 20.88 16.18
C ALA A 157 -14.79 19.51 15.47
N ASP A 158 -13.62 19.06 15.00
CA ASP A 158 -13.45 17.86 14.18
C ASP A 158 -12.05 17.25 14.40
N ALA A 159 -11.87 16.61 15.56
CA ALA A 159 -10.63 15.90 15.88
C ALA A 159 -10.27 14.79 14.86
N GLY A 160 -11.29 14.22 14.20
CA GLY A 160 -11.14 13.16 13.20
C GLY A 160 -10.69 13.64 11.83
N ASN A 161 -10.62 14.96 11.61
CA ASN A 161 -10.28 15.60 10.33
C ASN A 161 -11.19 15.12 9.18
N ALA A 162 -12.45 14.79 9.46
CA ALA A 162 -13.43 14.40 8.46
C ALA A 162 -13.68 15.53 7.44
N LEU A 163 -13.60 16.79 7.88
CA LEU A 163 -13.78 18.01 7.09
C LEU A 163 -12.50 18.47 6.36
N LEU A 164 -11.41 17.70 6.45
CA LEU A 164 -10.17 17.94 5.71
C LEU A 164 -9.56 19.33 6.00
N TRP A 165 -9.67 19.81 7.24
CA TRP A 165 -9.15 21.11 7.64
C TRP A 165 -7.62 21.13 7.75
N ARG A 166 -6.99 19.95 7.78
CA ARG A 166 -5.53 19.74 7.64
C ARG A 166 -5.24 18.52 6.79
N PHE A 167 -4.00 18.39 6.31
CA PHE A 167 -3.53 17.08 5.86
C PHE A 167 -3.18 16.24 7.10
N ALA A 168 -3.78 15.05 7.23
CA ALA A 168 -3.53 14.22 8.40
C ALA A 168 -2.18 13.49 8.23
N PRO A 169 -1.26 13.56 9.22
CA PRO A 169 -0.01 12.81 9.15
C PRO A 169 -0.26 11.31 9.01
N GLN A 170 0.48 10.65 8.13
CA GLN A 170 0.29 9.23 7.82
C GLN A 170 1.57 8.44 8.10
N ARG A 171 1.47 7.40 8.95
CA ARG A 171 2.59 6.48 9.16
C ARG A 171 2.87 5.73 7.85
N VAL A 172 4.09 5.82 7.34
CA VAL A 172 4.48 5.11 6.12
C VAL A 172 4.57 3.60 6.34
N GLU A 173 4.28 2.80 5.31
CA GLU A 173 4.32 1.35 5.41
C GLU A 173 5.75 0.80 5.56
N ALA A 174 5.84 -0.46 6.00
CA ALA A 174 7.10 -1.16 6.22
C ALA A 174 8.03 -1.14 5.00
N GLU A 175 7.44 -1.30 3.81
CA GLU A 175 8.13 -1.28 2.52
C GLU A 175 8.77 0.08 2.25
N VAL A 176 8.06 1.17 2.57
CA VAL A 176 8.54 2.54 2.39
C VAL A 176 9.67 2.84 3.36
N ILE A 177 9.51 2.48 4.64
CA ILE A 177 10.56 2.65 5.66
C ILE A 177 11.83 1.93 5.22
N ARG A 178 11.72 0.64 4.90
CA ARG A 178 12.86 -0.19 4.49
C ARG A 178 13.55 0.34 3.24
N ASP A 179 12.78 0.59 2.18
CA ASP A 179 13.35 1.05 0.91
C ASP A 179 13.95 2.46 1.05
N SER A 180 13.41 3.32 1.93
CA SER A 180 13.99 4.64 2.25
C SER A 180 15.31 4.52 2.98
N VAL A 181 15.45 3.58 3.94
CA VAL A 181 16.73 3.31 4.61
C VAL A 181 17.78 2.82 3.60
N LEU A 182 17.41 1.90 2.69
CA LEU A 182 18.31 1.43 1.63
C LEU A 182 18.67 2.53 0.62
N GLN A 183 17.74 3.43 0.32
CA GLN A 183 17.98 4.57 -0.56
C GLN A 183 18.95 5.56 0.10
N ALA A 184 18.77 5.83 1.39
CA ALA A 184 19.66 6.66 2.19
C ALA A 184 21.06 6.06 2.29
N SER A 185 21.19 4.74 2.47
CA SER A 185 22.49 4.06 2.51
C SER A 185 23.16 3.93 1.14
N GLY A 186 22.42 4.20 0.05
CA GLY A 186 22.91 4.03 -1.32
C GLY A 186 23.03 2.57 -1.74
N LYS A 187 22.39 1.63 -1.01
CA LYS A 187 22.44 0.19 -1.28
C LYS A 187 21.20 -0.34 -2.00
N LEU A 188 20.14 0.46 -2.12
CA LEU A 188 18.93 0.06 -2.81
C LEU A 188 19.22 -0.27 -4.28
N ASP A 189 18.86 -1.48 -4.70
CA ASP A 189 18.71 -1.82 -6.12
C ASP A 189 17.34 -1.34 -6.63
N PRO A 190 17.30 -0.29 -7.48
CA PRO A 190 16.06 0.28 -8.00
C PRO A 190 15.57 -0.45 -9.26
N SER A 191 16.23 -1.52 -9.69
CA SER A 191 15.90 -2.25 -10.92
C SER A 191 14.42 -2.62 -10.96
N LEU A 192 13.79 -2.26 -12.09
CA LEU A 192 12.39 -2.60 -12.34
C LEU A 192 12.33 -3.93 -13.08
N GLY A 193 11.62 -4.89 -12.51
CA GLY A 193 11.38 -6.17 -13.14
C GLY A 193 12.45 -7.24 -12.93
N GLY A 194 12.21 -8.44 -13.45
CA GLY A 194 13.10 -9.57 -13.20
C GLY A 194 12.72 -10.32 -11.92
N ARG A 195 13.65 -11.13 -11.41
CA ARG A 195 13.35 -12.11 -10.36
C ARG A 195 13.19 -11.47 -8.98
N SER A 196 12.21 -11.97 -8.23
CA SER A 196 12.06 -11.71 -6.79
C SER A 196 13.25 -12.22 -5.98
N PHE A 197 13.48 -11.62 -4.81
CA PHE A 197 14.45 -12.12 -3.84
C PHE A 197 13.77 -12.91 -2.73
N ARG A 198 14.48 -13.89 -2.16
CA ARG A 198 13.99 -14.74 -1.08
C ARG A 198 14.69 -14.39 0.22
N ILE A 199 13.92 -14.44 1.29
CA ILE A 199 14.44 -14.32 2.66
C ILE A 199 14.38 -15.63 3.42
N HIS A 200 13.77 -16.66 2.82
CA HIS A 200 13.49 -17.94 3.44
C HIS A 200 14.13 -19.10 2.67
N ASN A 201 14.22 -20.24 3.34
CA ASN A 201 14.65 -21.51 2.75
C ASN A 201 13.76 -21.95 1.58
N GLU A 202 14.28 -22.81 0.71
CA GLU A 202 13.45 -23.55 -0.24
C GLU A 202 12.78 -24.72 0.48
N LYS A 203 11.45 -24.68 0.59
CA LYS A 203 10.70 -25.66 1.37
C LYS A 203 10.69 -27.03 0.68
N LYS A 204 11.25 -28.03 1.36
CA LYS A 204 11.02 -29.46 1.08
C LYS A 204 9.63 -29.87 1.56
N THR A 205 9.08 -30.97 1.02
CA THR A 205 7.76 -31.50 1.43
C THR A 205 7.67 -31.63 2.94
N TYR A 206 6.61 -31.10 3.55
CA TYR A 206 6.35 -31.07 5.00
C TYR A 206 7.29 -30.21 5.88
N ALA A 207 8.29 -29.52 5.33
CA ALA A 207 9.14 -28.63 6.12
C ALA A 207 8.46 -27.30 6.49
N GLN A 208 8.90 -26.69 7.58
CA GLN A 208 8.51 -25.33 7.94
C GLN A 208 9.37 -24.31 7.18
N TRP A 209 8.77 -23.16 6.87
CA TRP A 209 9.52 -22.03 6.34
C TRP A 209 10.40 -21.44 7.43
N GLN A 210 11.64 -21.14 7.10
CA GLN A 210 12.61 -20.51 8.00
C GLN A 210 13.24 -19.34 7.29
N VAL A 211 13.28 -18.18 7.96
CA VAL A 211 14.01 -17.00 7.46
C VAL A 211 15.50 -17.25 7.65
N ILE A 212 16.23 -17.22 6.54
CA ILE A 212 17.69 -17.44 6.49
C ILE A 212 18.40 -16.09 6.61
N ASP A 213 17.99 -15.13 5.79
CA ASP A 213 18.59 -13.80 5.71
C ASP A 213 17.54 -12.80 5.22
N ASN A 214 17.32 -11.73 5.99
CA ASN A 214 16.40 -10.64 5.64
C ASN A 214 17.08 -9.26 5.65
N HIS A 215 18.40 -9.20 5.80
CA HIS A 215 19.13 -7.93 5.87
C HIS A 215 20.37 -7.87 5.00
N GLY A 216 20.91 -8.99 4.53
CA GLY A 216 22.13 -9.03 3.74
C GLY A 216 21.97 -8.53 2.29
N PRO A 217 23.10 -8.39 1.55
CA PRO A 217 23.15 -7.74 0.23
C PRO A 217 22.19 -8.29 -0.82
N LYS A 218 21.89 -9.59 -0.78
CA LYS A 218 20.96 -10.24 -1.72
C LYS A 218 19.51 -9.77 -1.54
N THR A 219 19.22 -9.11 -0.42
CA THR A 219 17.88 -8.61 -0.10
C THR A 219 17.70 -7.15 -0.46
N TRP A 220 18.75 -6.37 -0.78
CA TRP A 220 18.69 -4.90 -0.93
C TRP A 220 17.96 -4.38 -2.19
N ARG A 221 17.12 -5.22 -2.79
CA ARG A 221 16.17 -4.82 -3.81
C ARG A 221 14.90 -4.25 -3.16
N ARG A 222 14.17 -3.41 -3.92
CA ARG A 222 12.86 -2.87 -3.47
C ARG A 222 11.96 -3.96 -2.89
N MET A 223 11.38 -3.72 -1.72
CA MET A 223 10.64 -4.72 -0.95
C MET A 223 9.42 -5.29 -1.70
N ILE A 224 8.90 -4.57 -2.70
CA ILE A 224 7.85 -5.07 -3.61
C ILE A 224 8.25 -6.35 -4.38
N TYR A 225 9.54 -6.64 -4.50
CA TYR A 225 10.06 -7.86 -5.13
C TYR A 225 10.38 -8.97 -4.12
N GLN A 226 10.09 -8.78 -2.84
CA GLN A 226 10.30 -9.81 -1.83
C GLN A 226 9.29 -10.95 -2.02
N GLU A 227 9.79 -12.18 -2.10
CA GLU A 227 8.92 -13.36 -2.06
C GLU A 227 8.32 -13.51 -0.67
N ARG A 228 6.98 -13.60 -0.61
CA ARG A 228 6.23 -13.73 0.63
C ARG A 228 5.44 -15.02 0.64
N MET A 229 5.68 -15.81 1.69
CA MET A 229 4.95 -17.04 1.97
C MET A 229 3.99 -16.81 3.14
N ARG A 230 2.82 -17.45 3.10
CA ARG A 230 1.87 -17.40 4.22
C ARG A 230 2.55 -17.87 5.52
N ARG A 231 2.32 -17.14 6.61
CA ARG A 231 2.85 -17.40 7.96
C ARG A 231 4.38 -17.32 8.11
N VAL A 232 5.08 -16.64 7.20
CA VAL A 232 6.50 -16.32 7.40
C VAL A 232 6.62 -14.93 7.99
N ASP A 233 7.12 -14.87 9.23
CA ASP A 233 7.51 -13.62 9.87
C ASP A 233 8.94 -13.26 9.44
N ASP A 234 9.12 -12.09 8.83
CA ASP A 234 10.43 -11.61 8.38
C ASP A 234 11.35 -11.10 9.48
N ARG A 235 10.87 -11.07 10.73
CA ARG A 235 11.59 -10.72 11.96
C ARG A 235 12.02 -9.26 12.08
N ILE A 236 11.77 -8.42 11.08
CA ILE A 236 12.19 -7.01 11.08
C ILE A 236 10.98 -6.13 10.78
N PHE A 237 10.40 -6.27 9.61
CA PHE A 237 9.38 -5.37 9.06
C PHE A 237 7.95 -5.87 9.26
N THR A 238 7.75 -7.13 9.67
CA THR A 238 6.43 -7.64 10.10
C THR A 238 5.82 -6.79 11.21
N ALA A 239 6.65 -6.22 12.10
CA ALA A 239 6.22 -5.37 13.20
C ALA A 239 5.50 -4.08 12.75
N PHE A 240 5.67 -3.65 11.48
CA PHE A 240 5.10 -2.42 10.92
C PHE A 240 3.77 -2.69 10.19
N ASP A 241 2.93 -3.49 10.83
CA ASP A 241 1.58 -3.85 10.38
C ASP A 241 1.57 -4.48 8.98
N PHE A 242 2.50 -5.40 8.72
CA PHE A 242 2.50 -6.13 7.46
C PHE A 242 1.20 -6.96 7.31
N PRO A 243 0.50 -6.90 6.15
CA PRO A 243 -0.75 -7.62 5.98
C PRO A 243 -0.53 -9.14 5.94
N ASP A 244 -1.33 -9.90 6.68
CA ASP A 244 -1.30 -11.36 6.61
C ASP A 244 -1.79 -11.84 5.24
N CYS A 245 -0.92 -12.49 4.47
CA CYS A 245 -1.23 -13.10 3.17
C CYS A 245 -2.29 -14.23 3.22
N GLY A 246 -2.73 -14.63 4.41
CA GLY A 246 -3.84 -15.55 4.64
C GLY A 246 -5.20 -14.89 4.84
N GLN A 247 -5.24 -13.57 5.06
CA GLN A 247 -6.46 -12.83 5.38
C GLN A 247 -6.80 -11.81 4.28
N VAL A 248 -8.10 -11.60 4.07
CA VAL A 248 -8.57 -10.49 3.23
C VAL A 248 -8.58 -9.24 4.09
N SER A 249 -7.78 -8.24 3.73
CA SER A 249 -7.77 -6.95 4.44
C SER A 249 -8.16 -5.80 3.51
N PRO A 250 -9.23 -5.05 3.81
CA PRO A 250 -9.70 -3.96 2.96
C PRO A 250 -8.95 -2.64 3.19
N LYS A 251 -8.24 -2.53 4.32
CA LYS A 251 -7.31 -1.44 4.65
C LYS A 251 -6.16 -2.01 5.46
N ARG A 252 -4.95 -1.47 5.32
CA ARG A 252 -3.83 -1.91 6.17
C ARG A 252 -4.08 -1.43 7.60
N PRO A 253 -3.89 -2.28 8.63
CA PRO A 253 -3.84 -1.78 9.99
C PRO A 253 -2.64 -0.83 10.12
N VAL A 254 -2.80 0.20 10.93
CA VAL A 254 -1.73 1.15 11.25
C VAL A 254 -1.69 1.27 12.75
N SER A 255 -0.61 0.80 13.35
CA SER A 255 -0.31 0.90 14.77
C SER A 255 0.98 1.71 14.96
N THR A 256 1.09 2.33 16.12
CA THR A 256 2.31 2.98 16.59
C THR A 256 2.65 2.35 17.92
N THR A 257 3.63 1.46 17.93
CA THR A 257 3.98 0.67 19.12
C THR A 257 5.43 0.91 19.54
N PRO A 258 5.75 0.80 20.83
CA PRO A 258 7.14 0.83 21.30
C PRO A 258 8.02 -0.24 20.63
N LEU A 259 7.45 -1.39 20.25
CA LEU A 259 8.18 -2.47 19.59
C LEU A 259 8.68 -2.05 18.20
N GLN A 260 7.90 -1.28 17.44
CA GLN A 260 8.33 -0.73 16.15
C GLN A 260 9.52 0.22 16.33
N ALA A 261 9.45 1.13 17.30
CA ALA A 261 10.55 2.05 17.59
C ALA A 261 11.81 1.30 18.06
N LEU A 262 11.66 0.29 18.92
CA LEU A 262 12.75 -0.57 19.35
C LEU A 262 13.34 -1.39 18.18
N ASN A 263 12.50 -1.80 17.22
CA ASN A 263 12.95 -2.50 16.02
C ASN A 263 13.81 -1.58 15.12
N LEU A 264 13.39 -0.33 14.88
CA LEU A 264 14.21 0.64 14.14
C LEU A 264 15.51 0.96 14.87
N MET A 265 15.53 0.90 16.19
CA MET A 265 16.73 1.20 16.96
C MET A 265 17.73 0.03 17.05
N ASN A 266 17.26 -1.22 16.96
CA ASN A 266 18.08 -2.39 17.34
C ASN A 266 18.16 -3.50 16.29
N SER A 267 17.39 -3.46 15.20
CA SER A 267 17.48 -4.50 14.18
C SER A 267 18.84 -4.48 13.48
N ASP A 268 19.37 -5.68 13.17
CA ASP A 268 20.64 -5.84 12.45
C ASP A 268 20.65 -5.04 11.14
N PHE A 269 19.52 -5.04 10.44
CA PHE A 269 19.32 -4.23 9.25
C PHE A 269 19.56 -2.74 9.49
N VAL A 270 18.89 -2.12 10.47
CA VAL A 270 19.05 -0.67 10.68
C VAL A 270 20.45 -0.34 11.20
N VAL A 271 21.03 -1.18 12.05
CA VAL A 271 22.41 -1.00 12.52
C VAL A 271 23.38 -1.00 11.34
N GLU A 272 23.36 -2.02 10.50
CA GLU A 272 24.23 -2.15 9.32
C GLU A 272 24.00 -0.99 8.32
N GLN A 273 22.74 -0.67 8.02
CA GLN A 273 22.45 0.42 7.08
C GLN A 273 22.84 1.79 7.63
N SER A 274 22.78 2.01 8.95
CA SER A 274 23.25 3.26 9.58
C SER A 274 24.76 3.46 9.42
N GLU A 275 25.54 2.36 9.44
CA GLU A 275 26.97 2.41 9.16
C GLU A 275 27.25 2.82 7.70
N PHE A 276 26.53 2.25 6.74
CA PHE A 276 26.64 2.65 5.34
C PHE A 276 26.21 4.10 5.09
N ILE A 277 25.15 4.57 5.77
CA ILE A 277 24.72 5.98 5.66
C ILE A 277 25.80 6.90 6.24
N ALA A 278 26.37 6.58 7.41
CA ALA A 278 27.43 7.36 8.02
C ALA A 278 28.70 7.38 7.15
N GLN A 279 29.07 6.24 6.55
CA GLN A 279 30.18 6.17 5.59
C GLN A 279 29.92 7.11 4.39
N ARG A 280 28.75 6.99 3.76
CA ARG A 280 28.33 7.83 2.63
C ARG A 280 28.29 9.32 2.99
N ALA A 281 27.89 9.65 4.22
CA ALA A 281 27.83 11.02 4.68
C ALA A 281 29.22 11.63 4.97
N ARG A 282 30.22 10.79 5.28
CA ARG A 282 31.63 11.22 5.44
C ARG A 282 32.34 11.39 4.10
N GLU A 283 31.89 10.73 3.04
CA GLU A 283 32.49 10.86 1.70
C GLU A 283 32.44 12.32 1.23
N GLY A 284 33.60 12.98 1.16
CA GLY A 284 33.74 14.38 0.76
C GLY A 284 33.49 15.40 1.87
N ALA A 285 33.26 14.98 3.11
CA ALA A 285 33.13 15.88 4.25
C ALA A 285 34.51 16.32 4.76
N ALA A 286 34.79 17.62 4.73
CA ALA A 286 36.04 18.18 5.25
C ALA A 286 36.07 18.24 6.79
N VAL A 287 34.91 18.26 7.43
CA VAL A 287 34.71 18.37 8.89
C VAL A 287 33.48 17.55 9.32
N ASP A 288 33.46 17.10 10.57
CA ASP A 288 32.37 16.25 11.10
C ASP A 288 30.99 16.90 11.02
N THR A 289 30.92 18.24 11.18
CA THR A 289 29.66 18.99 11.06
C THR A 289 29.08 18.93 9.65
N ALA A 290 29.92 18.84 8.62
CA ALA A 290 29.47 18.65 7.24
C ALA A 290 28.90 17.24 7.05
N ALA A 291 29.51 16.22 7.67
CA ALA A 291 29.00 14.84 7.61
C ALA A 291 27.65 14.71 8.34
N ILE A 292 27.47 15.35 9.50
CA ILE A 292 26.18 15.40 10.21
C ILE A 292 25.12 16.06 9.33
N THR A 293 25.44 17.23 8.76
CA THR A 293 24.51 17.93 7.85
C THR A 293 24.10 17.04 6.69
N ARG A 294 25.06 16.32 6.10
CA ARG A 294 24.79 15.40 4.99
C ARG A 294 23.89 14.23 5.39
N ALA A 295 24.05 13.68 6.60
CA ALA A 295 23.17 12.63 7.10
C ALA A 295 21.72 13.10 7.22
N PHE A 296 21.48 14.32 7.72
CA PHE A 296 20.16 14.94 7.78
C PHE A 296 19.56 15.15 6.37
N GLU A 297 20.34 15.63 5.41
CA GLU A 297 19.86 15.81 4.03
C GLU A 297 19.48 14.49 3.36
N VAL A 298 20.25 13.42 3.60
CA VAL A 298 20.01 12.13 2.97
C VAL A 298 18.82 11.39 3.60
N LEU A 299 18.59 11.54 4.91
CA LEU A 299 17.50 10.87 5.63
C LEU A 299 16.21 11.69 5.68
N LEU A 300 16.31 12.99 5.95
CA LEU A 300 15.17 13.88 6.22
C LEU A 300 14.96 14.94 5.11
N THR A 301 15.81 14.97 4.08
CA THR A 301 15.71 15.92 2.96
C THR A 301 15.78 17.40 3.33
N ARG A 302 16.36 17.71 4.50
CA ARG A 302 16.61 19.07 4.99
C ARG A 302 17.91 19.12 5.80
N PRO A 303 18.52 20.30 5.99
CA PRO A 303 19.62 20.46 6.94
C PRO A 303 19.13 20.36 8.41
N PRO A 304 20.04 20.06 9.35
CA PRO A 304 19.73 20.13 10.78
C PRO A 304 19.54 21.58 11.22
N THR A 305 18.68 21.78 12.21
CA THR A 305 18.61 23.03 12.98
C THR A 305 19.86 23.21 13.85
N ALA A 306 20.05 24.42 14.40
CA ALA A 306 21.20 24.69 15.28
C ALA A 306 21.20 23.81 16.53
N GLU A 307 20.03 23.51 17.10
CA GLU A 307 19.85 22.65 18.28
C GLU A 307 20.16 21.19 17.95
N GLU A 308 19.61 20.67 16.84
CA GLU A 308 19.88 19.32 16.36
C GLU A 308 21.36 19.10 16.05
N LEU A 309 22.00 20.07 15.39
CA LEU A 309 23.42 20.01 15.09
C LEU A 309 24.26 20.01 16.37
N ALA A 310 23.90 20.82 17.37
CA ALA A 310 24.58 20.85 18.66
C ALA A 310 24.47 19.50 19.39
N ALA A 311 23.29 18.87 19.39
CA ALA A 311 23.07 17.56 20.01
C ALA A 311 23.87 16.43 19.36
N CYS A 312 24.23 16.56 18.08
CA CYS A 312 24.95 15.52 17.34
C CYS A 312 26.49 15.58 17.48
N LYS A 313 27.07 16.71 17.92
CA LYS A 313 28.53 16.95 17.87
C LYS A 313 29.38 15.91 18.60
N ASP A 314 28.90 15.40 19.74
CA ASP A 314 29.63 14.44 20.57
C ASP A 314 29.16 12.99 20.37
N THR A 315 28.34 12.74 19.34
CA THR A 315 27.74 11.43 19.06
C THR A 315 28.35 10.83 17.80
N LYS A 316 28.60 9.52 17.81
CA LYS A 316 29.03 8.78 16.62
C LYS A 316 27.98 8.93 15.50
N LEU A 317 28.43 9.23 14.28
CA LEU A 317 27.53 9.52 13.16
C LEU A 317 26.58 8.35 12.84
N GLU A 318 27.01 7.11 13.04
CA GLU A 318 26.19 5.91 12.89
C GLU A 318 24.99 5.93 13.85
N LEU A 319 25.21 6.37 15.10
CA LEU A 319 24.14 6.52 16.09
C LEU A 319 23.22 7.69 15.73
N VAL A 320 23.77 8.80 15.19
CA VAL A 320 22.96 9.91 14.68
C VAL A 320 22.04 9.41 13.57
N CYS A 321 22.57 8.72 12.56
CA CYS A 321 21.79 8.14 11.46
C CYS A 321 20.68 7.22 11.98
N ARG A 322 21.01 6.34 12.94
CA ARG A 322 20.06 5.43 13.56
C ARG A 322 18.94 6.16 14.31
N SER A 323 19.27 7.23 15.03
CA SER A 323 18.29 8.08 15.71
C SER A 323 17.37 8.81 14.74
N LEU A 324 17.91 9.29 13.61
CA LEU A 324 17.13 9.94 12.56
C LEU A 324 16.15 8.98 11.88
N ILE A 325 16.57 7.74 11.60
CA ILE A 325 15.69 6.68 11.06
C ILE A 325 14.52 6.41 12.01
N ASN A 326 14.73 6.51 13.32
CA ASN A 326 13.70 6.29 14.33
C ASN A 326 12.87 7.54 14.66
N SER A 327 13.02 8.63 13.89
CA SER A 327 12.25 9.86 14.10
C SER A 327 10.88 9.80 13.42
N ASN A 328 9.92 10.56 13.94
CA ASN A 328 8.62 10.70 13.30
C ASN A 328 8.74 11.34 11.90
N GLU A 329 9.69 12.24 11.70
CA GLU A 329 9.92 12.89 10.42
C GLU A 329 10.36 11.89 9.33
N PHE A 330 11.03 10.80 9.71
CA PHE A 330 11.35 9.72 8.79
C PHE A 330 10.18 8.74 8.58
N ALA A 331 9.41 8.45 9.65
CA ALA A 331 8.39 7.40 9.65
C ALA A 331 6.97 7.86 9.28
N PHE A 332 6.74 9.17 9.11
CA PHE A 332 5.44 9.74 8.78
C PHE A 332 5.53 10.66 7.57
N LEU A 333 4.54 10.57 6.69
CA LEU A 333 4.27 11.64 5.72
C LEU A 333 3.62 12.80 6.47
N PRO A 334 4.14 14.02 6.31
CA PRO A 334 3.60 15.20 6.98
C PRO A 334 2.17 15.42 6.55
#